data_AF-A0A5C7SP37-F1
#
_entry.id   AF-A0A5C7SP37-F1
#
_cell.length_a   1.000
_cell.length_b   1.000
_cell.length_c   1.000
_cell.angle_alpha   90.00
_cell.angle_beta   90.00
_cell.angle_gamma   90.00
#
_symmetry.space_group_name_H-M   'P 1'
#
loop_
_entity.id
_entity.type
_entity.pdbx_description
1 polymer ?
#
loop_
_entity_poly.entity_id
_entity_poly.type
_entity_poly.pdbx_seq_one_letter_code
_entity_poly.pdbx_strand_id
1 'polypeptide(L)'
;MNLLEWGEHQRDRGMGLASDAQDRARPHFREAALAAIQRIALRQNTVHANDLYTEILGEADHPNCWGSIWKEAANNRWIVMTDRTRQCVDPKKHRHRSPVYRSLICGGCNVSR
;
A
#
# COMPACT_ATOMS: atom_id res chain seq x y z
N MET A 1 9.67 -7.89 -25.32
CA MET A 1 9.52 -8.19 -23.89
C MET A 1 10.72 -9.01 -23.45
N ASN A 2 11.59 -8.43 -22.63
CA ASN A 2 12.75 -9.12 -22.07
C ASN A 2 12.38 -9.90 -20.78
N LEU A 3 13.31 -10.69 -20.23
CA LEU A 3 13.05 -11.52 -19.04
C LEU A 3 12.63 -10.70 -17.81
N LEU A 4 13.19 -9.49 -17.64
CA LEU A 4 12.86 -8.59 -16.55
C LEU A 4 11.43 -8.06 -16.68
N GLU A 5 11.08 -7.54 -17.85
CA GLU A 5 9.73 -7.05 -18.18
C GLU A 5 8.68 -8.16 -18.03
N TRP A 6 9.00 -9.38 -18.46
CA TRP A 6 8.13 -10.53 -18.28
C TRP A 6 7.94 -10.87 -16.80
N GLY A 7 9.02 -10.86 -16.01
CA GLY A 7 8.97 -11.09 -14.57
C GLY A 7 8.13 -10.06 -13.83
N GLU A 8 8.29 -8.77 -14.17
CA GLU A 8 7.47 -7.68 -13.62
C GLU A 8 5.99 -7.85 -13.96
N HIS A 9 5.70 -8.22 -15.22
CA HIS A 9 4.33 -8.49 -15.65
C HIS A 9 3.68 -9.65 -14.88
N GLN A 10 4.41 -10.76 -14.68
CA GLN A 10 3.89 -11.89 -13.90
C GLN A 10 3.68 -11.53 -12.42
N ARG A 11 4.60 -10.75 -11.83
CA ARG A 11 4.47 -10.26 -10.46
C ARG A 11 3.20 -9.41 -10.32
N ASP A 12 3.02 -8.45 -11.22
CA ASP A 12 1.89 -7.53 -11.17
C ASP A 12 0.56 -8.25 -11.41
N ARG A 13 0.53 -9.23 -12.33
CA ARG A 13 -0.61 -10.12 -12.54
C ARG A 13 -0.93 -10.92 -11.27
N GLY A 14 0.08 -11.48 -10.61
CA GLY A 14 -0.10 -12.21 -9.35
C GLY A 14 -0.67 -11.35 -8.23
N MET A 15 -0.22 -10.09 -8.12
CA MET A 15 -0.78 -9.13 -7.16
C MET A 15 -2.24 -8.78 -7.45
N GLY A 16 -2.60 -8.61 -8.73
CA GLY A 16 -3.99 -8.39 -9.14
C GLY A 16 -4.90 -9.56 -8.74
N LEU A 17 -4.50 -10.79 -9.09
CA LEU A 17 -5.24 -12.01 -8.74
C LEU A 17 -5.42 -12.19 -7.23
N ALA A 18 -4.39 -11.85 -6.44
CA ALA A 18 -4.48 -11.89 -4.98
C ALA A 18 -5.46 -10.83 -4.43
N SER A 19 -5.53 -9.65 -5.05
CA SER A 19 -6.53 -8.64 -4.70
C SER A 19 -7.94 -9.10 -5.01
N ASP A 20 -8.18 -9.69 -6.17
CA ASP A 20 -9.50 -10.20 -6.56
C ASP A 20 -9.93 -11.39 -5.67
N ALA A 21 -8.98 -12.23 -5.25
CA ALA A 21 -9.26 -13.29 -4.28
C ALA A 21 -9.62 -12.71 -2.90
N GLN A 22 -8.89 -11.67 -2.46
CA GLN A 22 -9.17 -10.99 -1.18
C GLN A 22 -10.52 -10.32 -1.16
N ASP A 23 -10.91 -9.61 -2.22
CA ASP A 23 -12.22 -8.96 -2.29
C ASP A 23 -13.36 -9.99 -2.35
N ARG A 24 -13.14 -11.16 -2.94
CA ARG A 24 -14.12 -12.27 -2.88
C ARG A 24 -14.25 -12.87 -1.48
N ALA A 25 -13.13 -13.04 -0.77
CA ALA A 25 -13.14 -13.57 0.60
C ALA A 25 -13.68 -12.55 1.61
N ARG A 26 -13.40 -11.26 1.38
CA ARG A 26 -13.81 -10.12 2.20
C ARG A 26 -14.26 -8.99 1.29
N PRO A 27 -15.58 -8.90 0.99
CA PRO A 27 -16.12 -7.83 0.16
C PRO A 27 -15.69 -6.45 0.65
N HIS A 28 -15.39 -5.56 -0.29
CA HIS A 28 -14.94 -4.17 -0.05
C HIS A 28 -13.58 -4.02 0.64
N PHE A 29 -12.77 -5.07 0.77
CA PHE A 29 -11.46 -4.98 1.41
C PHE A 29 -10.55 -3.96 0.70
N ARG A 30 -10.44 -4.04 -0.63
CA ARG A 30 -9.64 -3.10 -1.44
C ARG A 30 -10.11 -1.67 -1.29
N GLU A 31 -11.42 -1.44 -1.36
CA GLU A 31 -12.03 -0.11 -1.21
C GLU A 31 -11.71 0.49 0.16
N ALA A 32 -11.93 -0.30 1.23
CA ALA A 32 -11.62 0.11 2.59
C ALA A 32 -10.12 0.39 2.79
N ALA A 33 -9.24 -0.42 2.19
CA ALA A 33 -7.80 -0.24 2.25
C ALA A 33 -7.33 1.03 1.51
N LEU A 34 -7.86 1.29 0.32
CA LEU A 34 -7.59 2.52 -0.43
C LEU A 34 -8.06 3.75 0.34
N ALA A 35 -9.27 3.71 0.90
CA ALA A 35 -9.81 4.79 1.73
C ALA A 35 -8.93 5.04 2.97
N ALA A 36 -8.41 3.99 3.61
CA ALA A 36 -7.48 4.12 4.73
C ALA A 36 -6.16 4.78 4.29
N ILE A 37 -5.54 4.32 3.20
CA ILE A 37 -4.32 4.94 2.66
C ILE A 37 -4.55 6.42 2.34
N GLN A 38 -5.67 6.77 1.70
CA GLN A 38 -6.00 8.15 1.36
C GLN A 38 -6.15 9.01 2.62
N ARG A 39 -6.88 8.53 3.64
CA ARG A 39 -7.05 9.24 4.92
C ARG A 39 -5.73 9.49 5.62
N ILE A 40 -4.83 8.50 5.66
CA ILE A 40 -3.50 8.64 6.24
C ILE A 40 -2.70 9.67 5.43
N ALA A 41 -2.68 9.56 4.10
CA ALA A 41 -1.97 10.47 3.22
C ALA A 41 -2.45 11.93 3.35
N LEU A 42 -3.73 12.17 3.62
CA LEU A 42 -4.27 13.51 3.85
C LEU A 42 -3.74 14.16 5.14
N ARG A 43 -3.39 13.36 6.15
CA ARG A 43 -3.00 13.83 7.50
C ARG A 43 -1.50 13.75 7.76
N GLN A 44 -0.78 12.88 7.05
CA GLN A 44 0.62 12.57 7.29
C GLN A 44 1.45 12.78 6.03
N ASN A 45 2.66 13.30 6.19
CA ASN A 45 3.61 13.48 5.09
C ASN A 45 4.19 12.15 4.58
N THR A 46 4.07 11.09 5.36
CA THR A 46 4.52 9.75 4.99
C THR A 46 3.43 8.73 5.28
N VAL A 47 3.40 7.67 4.47
CA VAL A 47 2.50 6.52 4.64
C VAL A 47 3.34 5.25 4.67
N HIS A 48 3.09 4.39 5.65
CA HIS A 48 3.77 3.12 5.84
C HIS A 48 2.76 2.04 6.27
N ALA A 49 3.11 0.77 6.07
CA ALA A 49 2.26 -0.37 6.42
C ALA A 49 1.82 -0.38 7.89
N ASN A 50 2.64 0.13 8.82
CA ASN A 50 2.24 0.16 10.24
C ASN A 50 1.09 1.14 10.51
N ASP A 51 0.99 2.21 9.72
CA ASP A 51 -0.03 3.23 9.92
C ASP A 51 -1.43 2.64 9.56
N LEU A 52 -1.47 1.68 8.63
CA LEU A 52 -2.67 0.91 8.30
C LEU A 52 -3.05 -0.11 9.38
N TYR A 53 -2.07 -0.74 10.04
CA TYR A 53 -2.38 -1.64 11.16
C TYR A 53 -3.04 -0.88 12.32
N THR A 54 -2.69 0.40 12.50
CA THR A 54 -3.31 1.26 13.52
C THR A 54 -4.68 1.82 13.12
N GLU A 55 -4.93 2.03 11.83
CA GLU A 55 -6.15 2.72 11.32
C GLU A 55 -7.32 1.79 10.96
N ILE A 56 -7.22 0.48 11.21
CA ILE A 56 -8.07 -0.61 10.69
C ILE A 56 -7.41 -1.23 9.47
N LEU A 57 -6.95 -2.47 9.63
CA LEU A 57 -7.12 -3.59 8.69
C LEU A 57 -6.51 -4.83 9.36
N GLY A 58 -7.37 -5.81 9.68
CA GLY A 58 -6.93 -7.11 10.13
C GLY A 58 -6.05 -7.80 9.08
N GLU A 59 -5.46 -8.94 9.44
CA GLU A 59 -4.66 -9.73 8.50
C GLU A 59 -5.46 -10.02 7.22
N ALA A 60 -4.89 -9.65 6.07
CA ALA A 60 -5.38 -10.07 4.76
C ALA A 60 -5.17 -11.57 4.63
N ASP A 61 -6.18 -12.29 4.14
CA ASP A 61 -6.11 -13.72 3.88
C ASP A 61 -5.16 -14.02 2.70
N HIS A 62 -5.00 -13.04 1.80
CA HIS A 62 -4.09 -13.07 0.65
C HIS A 62 -3.09 -11.90 0.73
N PRO A 63 -1.95 -12.06 1.43
CA PRO A 63 -1.02 -10.97 1.74
C PRO A 63 -0.50 -10.19 0.51
N ASN A 64 -0.43 -10.84 -0.65
CA ASN A 64 0.03 -10.23 -1.90
C ASN A 64 -0.96 -9.21 -2.49
N CYS A 65 -2.20 -9.14 -2.00
CA CYS A 65 -3.17 -8.13 -2.42
C CYS A 65 -2.67 -6.70 -2.13
N TRP A 66 -1.90 -6.53 -1.05
CA TRP A 66 -1.38 -5.23 -0.63
C TRP A 66 -0.53 -4.57 -1.71
N GLY A 67 0.26 -5.35 -2.46
CA GLY A 67 1.08 -4.80 -3.52
C GLY A 67 0.25 -4.11 -4.62
N SER A 68 -0.91 -4.66 -4.97
CA SER A 68 -1.85 -4.07 -5.92
C SER A 68 -2.48 -2.78 -5.36
N ILE A 69 -2.90 -2.81 -4.09
CA ILE A 69 -3.48 -1.66 -3.38
C ILE A 69 -2.50 -0.49 -3.29
N TRP A 70 -1.24 -0.74 -2.92
CA TRP A 70 -0.20 0.30 -2.89
C TRP A 70 0.07 0.88 -4.29
N LYS A 71 0.11 0.02 -5.31
CA LYS A 71 0.33 0.44 -6.71
C LYS A 71 -0.81 1.33 -7.19
N GLU A 72 -2.04 0.99 -6.86
CA GLU A 72 -3.21 1.79 -7.20
C GLU A 72 -3.21 3.15 -6.50
N ALA A 73 -2.90 3.20 -5.19
CA ALA A 73 -2.76 4.48 -4.49
C ALA A 73 -1.67 5.38 -5.10
N ALA A 74 -0.57 4.79 -5.58
CA ALA A 74 0.48 5.50 -6.31
C ALA A 74 0.00 5.99 -7.70
N ASN A 75 -0.74 5.17 -8.44
CA ASN A 75 -1.35 5.55 -9.72
C ASN A 75 -2.36 6.69 -9.57
N ASN A 76 -3.11 6.72 -8.46
CA ASN A 76 -4.02 7.81 -8.09
C ASN A 76 -3.28 9.08 -7.62
N ARG A 77 -1.94 9.08 -7.61
CA ARG A 77 -1.08 10.18 -7.17
C ARG A 77 -1.33 10.63 -5.72
N TRP A 78 -1.76 9.72 -4.86
CA TRP A 78 -1.89 10.01 -3.42
C TRP A 78 -0.56 9.89 -2.70
N ILE A 79 0.26 8.95 -3.15
CA ILE A 79 1.55 8.61 -2.55
C ILE A 79 2.60 8.34 -3.62
N VAL A 80 3.86 8.42 -3.25
CA VAL A 80 5.00 7.99 -4.07
C VAL A 80 6.01 7.24 -3.23
N MET A 81 6.55 6.14 -3.76
CA MET A 81 7.56 5.34 -3.08
C MET A 81 8.83 6.17 -2.84
N THR A 82 9.39 6.07 -1.65
CA THR A 82 10.72 6.63 -1.34
C THR A 82 11.78 5.53 -1.41
N ASP A 83 13.04 5.91 -1.30
CA ASP A 83 14.19 5.00 -1.14
C ASP A 83 14.28 4.37 0.26
N ARG A 84 13.40 4.78 1.18
CA ARG A 84 13.43 4.34 2.58
C ARG A 84 12.51 3.14 2.82
N THR A 85 12.95 2.28 3.72
CA THR A 85 12.15 1.18 4.26
C THR A 85 12.16 1.22 5.79
N ARG A 86 11.01 0.92 6.40
CA ARG A 86 10.84 0.86 7.86
C ARG A 86 10.38 -0.53 8.27
N GLN A 87 10.87 -1.00 9.41
CA GLN A 87 10.48 -2.29 9.98
C GLN A 87 8.98 -2.31 10.34
N CYS A 88 8.33 -3.43 10.05
CA CYS A 88 6.96 -3.65 10.47
C CYS A 88 6.89 -3.88 11.99
N VAL A 89 5.97 -3.20 12.67
CA VAL A 89 5.76 -3.37 14.12
C VAL A 89 4.89 -4.59 14.45
N ASP A 90 4.17 -5.12 13.46
CA ASP A 90 3.41 -6.36 13.58
C ASP A 90 4.34 -7.53 13.97
N PRO A 91 4.13 -8.18 15.13
CA PRO A 91 4.95 -9.31 15.58
C PRO A 91 5.02 -10.46 14.58
N LYS A 92 3.98 -10.70 13.78
CA LYS A 92 3.99 -11.74 12.73
C LYS A 92 4.81 -11.35 11.51
N LYS A 93 5.09 -10.04 11.34
CA LYS A 93 5.87 -9.48 10.25
C LYS A 93 7.14 -8.77 10.72
N HIS A 94 7.61 -9.07 11.93
CA HIS A 94 8.78 -8.43 12.55
C HIS A 94 10.07 -8.48 11.71
N ARG A 95 10.22 -9.46 10.81
CA ARG A 95 11.37 -9.57 9.89
C ARG A 95 11.21 -8.78 8.60
N HIS A 96 10.01 -8.28 8.30
CA HIS A 96 9.72 -7.57 7.06
C HIS A 96 10.02 -6.07 7.22
N ARG A 97 10.74 -5.53 6.23
CA ARG A 97 10.88 -4.09 6.03
C ARG A 97 9.96 -3.68 4.89
N SER A 98 8.96 -2.85 5.19
CA SER A 98 8.04 -2.32 4.18
C SER A 98 8.49 -0.94 3.70
N PRO A 99 8.23 -0.59 2.43
CA PRO A 99 8.53 0.73 1.89
C PRO A 99 7.86 1.84 2.69
N VAL A 100 8.55 2.97 2.83
CA VAL A 100 7.94 4.23 3.27
C VAL A 100 7.55 5.01 2.01
N TYR A 101 6.30 5.44 1.96
CA TYR A 101 5.81 6.30 0.89
C TYR A 101 5.76 7.74 1.39
N ARG A 102 5.99 8.70 0.49
CA ARG A 102 5.71 10.11 0.72
C ARG A 102 4.28 10.40 0.27
N SER A 103 3.51 11.10 1.10
CA SER A 103 2.19 11.62 0.70
C SER A 103 2.35 12.78 -0.28
N LEU A 104 1.53 12.79 -1.31
CA LEU A 104 1.42 13.88 -2.28
C LEU A 104 0.18 14.76 -2.06
N ILE A 105 -0.69 14.37 -1.14
CA ILE A 105 -2.00 15.01 -0.90
C ILE A 105 -2.15 15.53 0.53
N CYS A 106 -1.06 15.55 1.32
CA CYS A 106 -1.08 16.06 2.69
C CYS A 106 -1.34 17.58 2.71
N GLY A 107 -2.55 17.98 3.13
CA GLY A 107 -2.98 19.38 3.13
C GLY A 107 -2.36 20.26 4.22
N GLY A 108 -1.71 19.65 5.23
CA GLY A 108 -1.04 20.35 6.33
C GLY A 108 0.37 20.87 6.01
N CYS A 109 0.91 20.55 4.84
CA CYS A 109 2.26 20.94 4.40
C CYS A 109 2.28 21.92 3.21
N ASN A 110 1.17 22.59 2.92
CA ASN A 110 1.19 23.81 2.12
C ASN A 110 1.65 24.99 2.98
N VAL A 111 2.92 24.96 3.42
CA VAL A 111 3.60 26.19 3.86
C VAL A 111 4.13 26.86 2.60
N SER A 112 3.43 27.91 2.20
CA SER A 112 3.92 29.04 1.39
C SER A 112 4.48 28.71 0.00
N ARG A 113 3.67 28.97 -1.03
CA ARG A 113 4.20 29.60 -2.25
C ARG A 113 4.17 31.11 -2.07
#